data_AF-A0A3B4GCM5-F1
#
_entry.id   AF-A0A3B4GCM5-F1
#
_cell.length_a   1.000
_cell.length_b   1.000
_cell.length_c   1.000
_cell.angle_alpha   90.00
_cell.angle_beta   90.00
_cell.angle_gamma   90.00
#
_symmetry.space_group_name_H-M   'P 1'
#
loop_
_entity.id
_entity.type
_entity.pdbx_description
1 polymer ?
#
loop_
_entity_poly.entity_id
_entity_poly.type
_entity_poly.pdbx_seq_one_letter_code
_entity_poly.pdbx_strand_id
1 'polypeptide(L)'
;MAALRTLRKLCQHTQHQVCKLHTSASRQEAVVISGKKLARQIRDEVRADLEEWVSTGHRRPHLSVILVGDNPASHSYVLNKTRAAADVGISSETILKHTNISEEELLDLIDKLNTDPRVDGLLVQLPLPEHIDERAVCNAVSPTKDVDGFHVVNVGRMCLDQSTMLPATPWGVWEIIKRTGIPTFGKNVVVAGRSKNVGMPIAMLLHTDGRHERPGGDATVTISHRYTPKDQLRQHTKIADIIVAAAGIPNLITADMIKEGAAVIDVGINRVQDPVTGKSRLVGDVDFEGVRQKAGFITPVPGGVGPMTVAMLMKNTVKAAKNVLLCPPQRIRMAVAS
;
A
#
# COMPACT_ATOMS: atom_id res chain seq x y z
N MET A 1 -45.51 -41.03 46.85
CA MET A 1 -44.16 -40.55 47.21
C MET A 1 -43.25 -40.44 45.98
N ALA A 2 -43.49 -39.45 45.11
CA ALA A 2 -42.60 -39.14 43.98
C ALA A 2 -42.64 -37.66 43.55
N ALA A 3 -43.17 -36.76 44.40
CA ALA A 3 -43.37 -35.34 44.09
C ALA A 3 -42.67 -34.38 45.08
N LEU A 4 -41.81 -34.90 45.98
CA LEU A 4 -41.07 -34.11 46.97
C LEU A 4 -39.54 -34.13 46.75
N ARG A 5 -39.07 -34.66 45.61
CA ARG A 5 -37.65 -34.64 45.22
C ARG A 5 -37.33 -33.54 44.19
N THR A 6 -38.31 -32.73 43.78
CA THR A 6 -38.19 -31.77 42.68
C THR A 6 -38.01 -30.30 43.13
N LEU A 7 -37.78 -30.03 44.42
CA LEU A 7 -37.71 -28.64 44.94
C LEU A 7 -36.49 -28.32 45.81
N ARG A 8 -35.50 -29.24 45.90
CA ARG A 8 -34.26 -29.01 46.68
C ARG A 8 -32.96 -28.98 45.86
N LYS A 9 -33.05 -28.99 44.52
CA LYS A 9 -31.89 -28.88 43.61
C LYS A 9 -31.93 -27.63 42.71
N LEU A 10 -32.76 -26.64 43.05
CA LEU A 10 -32.84 -25.37 42.32
C LEU A 10 -32.25 -24.16 43.07
N CYS A 11 -31.67 -24.36 44.25
CA CYS A 11 -31.01 -23.28 45.01
C CYS A 11 -29.68 -23.77 45.58
N GLN A 12 -28.65 -23.87 44.74
CA GLN A 12 -27.23 -23.85 45.14
C GLN A 12 -26.37 -24.00 43.89
N HIS A 13 -26.07 -22.86 43.26
CA HIS A 13 -24.82 -22.52 42.57
C HIS A 13 -25.03 -21.26 41.71
N THR A 14 -25.55 -20.20 42.34
CA THR A 14 -25.26 -18.83 41.93
C THR A 14 -23.85 -18.50 42.42
N GLN A 15 -22.84 -19.06 41.75
CA GLN A 15 -21.50 -18.46 41.81
C GLN A 15 -21.52 -17.26 40.88
N HIS A 16 -21.59 -16.07 41.47
CA HIS A 16 -21.11 -14.85 40.84
C HIS A 16 -19.68 -15.09 40.35
N GLN A 17 -19.54 -15.49 39.09
CA GLN A 17 -18.34 -15.16 38.33
C GLN A 17 -18.41 -13.65 38.13
N VAL A 18 -17.82 -12.93 39.08
CA VAL A 18 -17.34 -11.58 38.86
C VAL A 18 -16.43 -11.68 37.64
N CYS A 19 -16.97 -11.27 36.49
CA CYS A 19 -16.21 -11.09 35.28
C CYS A 19 -15.07 -10.14 35.66
N LYS A 20 -13.86 -10.68 35.82
CA LYS A 20 -12.67 -9.85 35.93
C LYS A 20 -12.60 -9.11 34.61
N LEU A 21 -13.09 -7.87 34.61
CA LEU A 21 -12.79 -6.89 33.60
C LEU A 21 -11.28 -6.89 33.47
N HIS A 22 -10.75 -7.58 32.46
CA HIS A 22 -9.43 -7.31 31.95
C HIS A 22 -9.53 -5.89 31.39
N THR A 23 -9.33 -4.91 32.26
CA THR A 23 -8.91 -3.58 31.85
C THR A 23 -7.53 -3.78 31.25
N SER A 24 -7.48 -4.06 29.95
CA SER A 24 -6.27 -3.89 29.17
C SER A 24 -5.83 -2.45 29.45
N ALA A 25 -4.66 -2.29 30.07
CA ALA A 25 -4.08 -0.98 30.35
C ALA A 25 -4.28 -0.09 29.13
N SER A 26 -4.94 1.06 29.31
CA SER A 26 -5.12 2.03 28.24
C SER A 26 -3.73 2.34 27.70
N ARG A 27 -3.41 1.90 26.49
CA ARG A 27 -2.20 2.36 25.84
C ARG A 27 -2.41 3.85 25.62
N GLN A 28 -1.75 4.67 26.45
CA GLN A 28 -1.79 6.13 26.35
C GLN A 28 -1.12 6.63 25.05
N GLU A 29 -0.52 5.73 24.27
CA GLU A 29 0.23 6.08 23.07
C GLU A 29 0.10 5.02 21.96
N ALA A 30 0.02 5.50 20.72
CA ALA A 30 -0.14 4.71 19.52
C ALA A 30 1.04 3.79 19.27
N VAL A 31 0.77 2.60 18.73
CA VAL A 31 1.83 1.74 18.19
C VAL A 31 2.37 2.37 16.92
N VAL A 32 3.64 2.77 16.95
CA VAL A 32 4.33 3.29 15.76
C VAL A 32 4.68 2.12 14.83
N ILE A 33 4.02 2.05 13.69
CA ILE A 33 4.24 1.00 12.69
C ILE A 33 5.52 1.29 11.92
N SER A 34 6.53 0.42 12.09
CA SER A 34 7.77 0.52 11.32
C SER A 34 7.62 -0.10 9.93
N GLY A 35 7.31 0.74 8.95
CA GLY A 35 7.30 0.33 7.54
C GLY A 35 8.68 -0.11 7.05
N LYS A 36 9.78 0.42 7.61
CA LYS A 36 11.14 -0.10 7.37
C LYS A 36 11.28 -1.59 7.75
N LYS A 37 10.73 -1.98 8.91
CA LYS A 37 10.77 -3.38 9.38
C LYS A 37 9.94 -4.28 8.48
N LEU A 38 8.71 -3.88 8.18
CA LEU A 38 7.82 -4.63 7.29
C LEU A 38 8.39 -4.76 5.87
N ALA A 39 8.96 -3.68 5.34
CA ALA A 39 9.60 -3.69 4.03
C ALA A 39 10.83 -4.61 3.99
N ARG A 40 11.60 -4.72 5.08
CA ARG A 40 12.69 -5.70 5.17
C ARG A 40 12.15 -7.12 5.11
N GLN A 41 11.10 -7.44 5.87
CA GLN A 41 10.47 -8.77 5.84
C GLN A 41 10.03 -9.15 4.42
N ILE A 42 9.35 -8.22 3.72
CA ILE A 42 8.91 -8.45 2.33
C ILE A 42 10.11 -8.65 1.40
N ARG A 43 11.19 -7.87 1.54
CA ARG A 43 12.39 -8.05 0.72
C ARG A 43 13.08 -9.38 0.98
N ASP A 44 13.08 -9.86 2.23
CA ASP A 44 13.64 -11.17 2.58
C ASP A 44 12.79 -12.31 2.00
N GLU A 45 11.45 -12.20 2.05
CA GLU A 45 10.52 -13.12 1.36
C GLU A 45 10.77 -13.14 -0.15
N VAL A 46 10.89 -11.95 -0.78
CA VAL A 46 11.15 -11.83 -2.22
C VAL A 46 12.50 -12.42 -2.60
N ARG A 47 13.55 -12.20 -1.79
CA ARG A 47 14.88 -12.79 -2.05
C ARG A 47 14.83 -14.31 -2.02
N ALA A 48 14.20 -14.90 -1.00
CA ALA A 48 14.07 -16.35 -0.89
C ALA A 48 13.29 -16.94 -2.08
N ASP A 49 12.18 -16.30 -2.46
CA ASP A 49 11.37 -16.70 -3.62
C ASP A 49 12.14 -16.61 -4.96
N LEU A 50 13.08 -15.67 -5.07
CA LEU A 50 13.95 -15.53 -6.24
C LEU A 50 15.11 -16.51 -6.26
N GLU A 51 15.69 -16.83 -5.11
CA GLU A 51 16.72 -17.86 -5.00
C GLU A 51 16.16 -19.22 -5.42
N GLU A 52 14.95 -19.57 -4.97
CA GLU A 52 14.24 -20.77 -5.42
C GLU A 52 13.95 -20.74 -6.92
N TRP A 53 13.41 -19.63 -7.44
CA TRP A 53 13.13 -19.45 -8.87
C TRP A 53 14.37 -19.61 -9.75
N VAL A 54 15.51 -19.06 -9.35
CA VAL A 54 16.76 -19.20 -10.10
C VAL A 54 17.33 -20.62 -9.98
N SER A 55 17.20 -21.25 -8.81
CA SER A 55 17.66 -22.63 -8.60
C SER A 55 16.94 -23.66 -9.48
N THR A 56 15.70 -23.37 -9.89
CA THR A 56 14.91 -24.18 -10.82
C THR A 56 15.23 -23.91 -12.30
N GLY A 57 16.25 -23.09 -12.58
CA GLY A 57 16.78 -22.86 -13.93
C GLY A 57 16.20 -21.64 -14.65
N HIS A 58 15.31 -20.87 -14.01
CA HIS A 58 14.77 -19.65 -14.61
C HIS A 58 15.75 -18.47 -14.53
N ARG A 59 15.65 -17.54 -15.47
CA ARG A 59 16.45 -16.31 -15.46
C ARG A 59 16.06 -15.39 -14.29
N ARG A 60 17.04 -14.63 -13.81
CA ARG A 60 16.79 -13.55 -12.85
C ARG A 60 15.87 -12.49 -13.47
N PRO A 61 14.90 -11.95 -12.71
CA PRO A 61 14.10 -10.85 -13.20
C PRO A 61 14.92 -9.61 -13.55
N HIS A 62 14.42 -8.83 -14.50
CA HIS A 62 14.99 -7.56 -14.93
C HIS A 62 13.98 -6.42 -14.83
N LEU A 63 14.42 -5.31 -14.22
CA LEU A 63 13.66 -4.08 -14.04
C LEU A 63 14.31 -2.91 -14.79
N SER A 64 13.62 -2.39 -15.81
CA SER A 64 14.04 -1.18 -16.51
C SER A 64 13.31 0.04 -15.95
N VAL A 65 14.07 1.06 -15.56
CA VAL A 65 13.54 2.32 -15.02
C VAL A 65 13.85 3.47 -15.96
N ILE A 66 12.83 4.13 -16.50
CA ILE A 66 13.01 5.37 -17.25
C ILE A 66 12.87 6.56 -16.29
N LEU A 67 13.87 7.44 -16.29
CA LEU A 67 13.83 8.71 -15.55
C LEU A 67 14.08 9.87 -16.51
N VAL A 68 13.10 10.78 -16.57
CA VAL A 68 13.16 11.98 -17.41
C VAL A 68 13.43 13.20 -16.53
N GLY A 69 14.49 13.94 -16.87
CA GLY A 69 14.90 15.17 -16.18
C GLY A 69 15.65 14.96 -14.86
N ASP A 70 15.96 16.08 -14.19
CA ASP A 70 16.97 16.13 -13.12
C ASP A 70 16.39 16.37 -11.72
N ASN A 71 15.12 16.04 -11.50
CA ASN A 71 14.47 16.29 -10.20
C ASN A 71 15.18 15.48 -9.09
N PRO A 72 15.81 16.13 -8.08
CA PRO A 72 16.58 15.42 -7.05
C PRO A 72 15.75 14.43 -6.22
N ALA A 73 14.45 14.68 -6.06
CA ALA A 73 13.56 13.74 -5.40
C ALA A 73 13.42 12.45 -6.23
N SER A 74 13.18 12.58 -7.53
CA SER A 74 13.04 11.46 -8.47
C SER A 74 14.32 10.63 -8.53
N HIS A 75 15.50 11.26 -8.60
CA HIS A 75 16.78 10.54 -8.55
C HIS A 75 16.94 9.71 -7.28
N SER A 76 16.65 10.29 -6.11
CA SER A 76 16.72 9.57 -4.83
C SER A 76 15.76 8.39 -4.79
N TYR A 77 14.53 8.55 -5.30
CA TYR A 77 13.57 7.46 -5.40
C TYR A 77 14.03 6.34 -6.33
N VAL A 78 14.51 6.67 -7.53
CA VAL A 78 15.00 5.69 -8.50
C VAL A 78 16.20 4.94 -7.94
N LEU A 79 17.14 5.64 -7.29
CA LEU A 79 18.28 5.03 -6.63
C LEU A 79 17.86 4.05 -5.52
N ASN A 80 16.84 4.39 -4.73
CA ASN A 80 16.31 3.48 -3.71
C ASN A 80 15.64 2.24 -4.34
N LYS A 81 14.95 2.40 -5.49
CA LYS A 81 14.35 1.29 -6.23
C LYS A 81 15.42 0.34 -6.78
N THR A 82 16.47 0.85 -7.41
CA THR A 82 17.55 0.01 -7.98
C THR A 82 18.40 -0.66 -6.91
N ARG A 83 18.67 0.02 -5.79
CA ARG A 83 19.33 -0.61 -4.63
C ARG A 83 18.49 -1.76 -4.07
N ALA A 84 17.18 -1.56 -3.89
CA ALA A 84 16.30 -2.61 -3.42
C ALA A 84 16.21 -3.79 -4.41
N ALA A 85 16.27 -3.51 -5.73
CA ALA A 85 16.32 -4.54 -6.76
C ALA A 85 17.59 -5.39 -6.62
N ALA A 86 18.76 -4.74 -6.52
CA ALA A 86 20.03 -5.43 -6.29
C ALA A 86 20.01 -6.25 -4.98
N ASP A 87 19.49 -5.68 -3.89
CA ASP A 87 19.43 -6.32 -2.57
C ASP A 87 18.60 -7.63 -2.56
N VAL A 88 17.61 -7.75 -3.44
CA VAL A 88 16.76 -8.95 -3.57
C VAL A 88 17.14 -9.84 -4.75
N GLY A 89 18.18 -9.48 -5.50
CA GLY A 89 18.70 -10.29 -6.61
C GLY A 89 17.98 -10.07 -7.95
N ILE A 90 17.27 -8.94 -8.10
CA ILE A 90 16.69 -8.44 -9.35
C ILE A 90 17.74 -7.60 -10.07
N SER A 91 17.97 -7.89 -11.35
CA SER A 91 18.80 -7.03 -12.19
C SER A 91 18.02 -5.77 -12.57
N SER A 92 18.68 -4.62 -12.64
CA SER A 92 18.00 -3.37 -13.00
C SER A 92 18.89 -2.44 -13.80
N GLU A 93 18.27 -1.66 -14.68
CA GLU A 93 18.91 -0.55 -15.36
C GLU A 93 18.14 0.75 -15.11
N THR A 94 18.83 1.88 -15.21
CA THR A 94 18.20 3.21 -15.20
C THR A 94 18.55 3.92 -16.50
N ILE A 95 17.52 4.18 -17.30
CA ILE A 95 17.62 4.89 -18.57
C ILE A 95 17.31 6.35 -18.29
N LEU A 96 18.37 7.16 -18.21
CA LEU A 96 18.27 8.60 -18.02
C LEU A 96 17.98 9.29 -19.35
N LYS A 97 16.96 10.15 -19.37
CA LYS A 97 16.61 11.02 -20.49
C LYS A 97 16.55 12.46 -20.02
N HIS A 98 16.95 13.37 -20.90
CA HIS A 98 16.91 14.79 -20.57
C HIS A 98 15.46 15.31 -20.59
N THR A 99 15.21 16.40 -19.85
CA THR A 99 13.89 17.05 -19.72
C THR A 99 13.27 17.45 -21.07
N ASN A 100 14.05 17.56 -22.14
CA ASN A 100 13.58 17.97 -23.47
C ASN A 100 13.20 16.82 -24.41
N ILE A 101 13.27 15.55 -23.96
CA ILE A 101 12.83 14.40 -24.76
C ILE A 101 11.39 14.62 -25.24
N SER A 102 11.09 14.31 -26.49
CA SER A 102 9.72 14.40 -26.99
C SER A 102 8.86 13.25 -26.44
N GLU A 103 7.54 13.44 -26.46
CA GLU A 103 6.63 12.35 -26.10
C GLU A 103 6.79 11.15 -27.04
N GLU A 104 6.93 11.39 -28.35
CA GLU A 104 7.16 10.34 -29.36
C GLU A 104 8.43 9.53 -29.08
N GLU A 105 9.56 10.19 -28.78
CA GLU A 105 10.82 9.52 -28.44
C GLU A 105 10.71 8.68 -27.17
N LEU A 106 9.92 9.14 -26.19
CA LEU A 106 9.67 8.40 -24.96
C LEU A 106 8.78 7.18 -25.22
N LEU A 107 7.74 7.31 -26.04
CA LEU A 107 6.86 6.21 -26.43
C LEU A 107 7.61 5.14 -27.23
N ASP A 108 8.48 5.53 -28.16
CA ASP A 108 9.34 4.62 -28.92
C ASP A 108 10.29 3.83 -28.02
N LEU A 109 10.83 4.48 -26.98
CA LEU A 109 11.66 3.80 -25.99
C LEU A 109 10.85 2.76 -25.20
N ILE A 110 9.63 3.12 -24.80
CA ILE A 110 8.73 2.21 -24.08
C ILE A 110 8.37 1.01 -24.95
N ASP A 111 8.10 1.20 -26.24
CA ASP A 111 7.80 0.11 -27.17
C ASP A 111 8.97 -0.87 -27.34
N LYS A 112 10.20 -0.35 -27.45
CA LYS A 112 11.42 -1.17 -27.45
C LYS A 112 11.56 -2.02 -26.18
N LEU A 113 11.28 -1.45 -25.01
CA LEU A 113 11.35 -2.17 -23.73
C LEU A 113 10.18 -3.15 -23.54
N ASN A 114 9.01 -2.84 -24.10
CA ASN A 114 7.87 -3.75 -24.12
C ASN A 114 8.17 -5.02 -24.91
N THR A 115 8.85 -4.88 -26.05
CA THR A 115 9.18 -6.00 -26.95
C THR A 115 10.44 -6.76 -26.53
N ASP A 116 11.32 -6.18 -25.70
CA ASP A 116 12.51 -6.87 -25.20
C ASP A 116 12.15 -8.02 -24.23
N PRO A 117 12.40 -9.30 -24.59
CA PRO A 117 12.07 -10.45 -23.73
C PRO A 117 12.93 -10.54 -22.46
N ARG A 118 14.00 -9.74 -22.36
CA ARG A 118 14.86 -9.67 -21.18
C ARG A 118 14.25 -8.83 -20.07
N VAL A 119 13.41 -7.84 -20.42
CA VAL A 119 12.76 -6.90 -19.50
C VAL A 119 11.46 -7.52 -18.98
N ASP A 120 11.34 -7.67 -17.66
CA ASP A 120 10.11 -8.16 -17.00
C ASP A 120 9.26 -7.03 -16.46
N GLY A 121 9.91 -6.06 -15.82
CA GLY A 121 9.27 -4.90 -15.25
C GLY A 121 9.74 -3.64 -15.94
N LEU A 122 8.80 -2.78 -16.30
CA LEU A 122 9.04 -1.46 -16.84
C LEU A 122 8.33 -0.42 -15.99
N LEU A 123 9.06 0.61 -15.61
CA LEU A 123 8.49 1.75 -14.90
C LEU A 123 9.03 3.07 -15.45
N VAL A 124 8.14 4.05 -15.57
CA VAL A 124 8.48 5.43 -15.93
C VAL A 124 8.29 6.28 -14.68
N GLN A 125 9.37 6.89 -14.19
CA GLN A 125 9.34 7.65 -12.95
C GLN A 125 8.59 8.98 -13.15
N LEU A 126 7.48 9.13 -12.43
CA LEU A 126 6.68 10.35 -12.37
C LEU A 126 7.20 11.33 -11.28
N PRO A 127 6.91 12.64 -11.38
CA PRO A 127 6.21 13.30 -12.50
C PRO A 127 7.09 13.46 -13.74
N LEU A 128 6.45 13.56 -14.91
CA LEU A 128 7.12 13.89 -16.17
C LEU A 128 7.11 15.41 -16.43
N PRO A 129 7.95 15.90 -17.36
CA PRO A 129 7.86 17.28 -17.85
C PRO A 129 6.46 17.64 -18.36
N GLU A 130 6.05 18.91 -18.21
CA GLU A 130 4.68 19.36 -18.50
C GLU A 130 4.24 19.16 -19.96
N HIS A 131 5.17 19.07 -20.90
CA HIS A 131 4.87 18.86 -22.32
C HIS A 131 4.60 17.39 -22.70
N ILE A 132 4.65 16.46 -21.74
CA ILE A 132 4.41 15.03 -21.95
C ILE A 132 3.12 14.62 -21.21
N ASP A 133 2.23 13.93 -21.90
CA ASP A 133 1.04 13.33 -21.29
C ASP A 133 1.41 12.06 -20.49
N GLU A 134 1.47 12.20 -19.17
CA GLU A 134 1.70 11.08 -18.24
C GLU A 134 0.72 9.91 -18.44
N ARG A 135 -0.54 10.18 -18.82
CA ARG A 135 -1.54 9.13 -19.02
C ARG A 135 -1.25 8.35 -20.30
N ALA A 136 -0.87 9.04 -21.38
CA ALA A 136 -0.44 8.39 -22.62
C ALA A 136 0.77 7.47 -22.34
N VAL A 137 1.77 7.99 -21.64
CA VAL A 137 2.98 7.24 -21.24
C VAL A 137 2.66 6.02 -20.37
N CYS A 138 1.84 6.17 -19.33
CA CYS A 138 1.44 5.04 -18.47
C CYS A 138 0.67 3.96 -19.25
N ASN A 139 -0.11 4.35 -20.26
CA ASN A 139 -0.86 3.41 -21.10
C ASN A 139 -0.01 2.79 -22.23
N ALA A 140 1.19 3.32 -22.49
CA ALA A 140 2.12 2.72 -23.45
C ALA A 140 2.90 1.55 -22.84
N VAL A 141 3.08 1.52 -21.51
CA VAL A 141 3.76 0.40 -20.82
C VAL A 141 2.90 -0.86 -20.90
N SER A 142 3.45 -1.97 -21.39
CA SER A 142 2.71 -3.24 -21.48
C SER A 142 2.07 -3.61 -20.14
N PRO A 143 0.77 -3.98 -20.07
CA PRO A 143 0.09 -4.31 -18.81
C PRO A 143 0.80 -5.41 -18.01
N THR A 144 1.47 -6.34 -18.71
CA THR A 144 2.20 -7.45 -18.10
C THR A 144 3.54 -7.04 -17.49
N LYS A 145 4.11 -5.92 -17.95
CA LYS A 145 5.37 -5.34 -17.44
C LYS A 145 5.16 -4.10 -16.57
N ASP A 146 3.94 -3.58 -16.48
CA ASP A 146 3.56 -2.40 -15.69
C ASP A 146 3.60 -2.69 -14.18
N VAL A 147 4.81 -2.67 -13.62
CA VAL A 147 5.07 -2.97 -12.21
C VAL A 147 4.65 -1.83 -11.27
N ASP A 148 4.35 -0.64 -11.80
CA ASP A 148 3.75 0.47 -11.06
C ASP A 148 2.22 0.41 -11.06
N GLY A 149 1.60 -0.44 -11.89
CA GLY A 149 0.15 -0.69 -11.91
C GLY A 149 -0.70 0.48 -12.42
N PHE A 150 -0.13 1.35 -13.25
CA PHE A 150 -0.80 2.58 -13.72
C PHE A 150 -1.48 2.45 -15.07
N HIS A 151 -1.19 1.39 -15.82
CA HIS A 151 -1.82 1.11 -17.10
C HIS A 151 -3.33 0.93 -16.91
N VAL A 152 -4.14 1.50 -17.80
CA VAL A 152 -5.62 1.49 -17.69
C VAL A 152 -6.20 0.08 -17.54
N VAL A 153 -5.64 -0.93 -18.21
CA VAL A 153 -6.02 -2.34 -18.03
C VAL A 153 -5.78 -2.82 -16.60
N ASN A 154 -4.63 -2.50 -16.00
CA ASN A 154 -4.33 -2.93 -14.63
C ASN A 154 -5.23 -2.22 -13.61
N VAL A 155 -5.48 -0.93 -13.80
CA VAL A 155 -6.44 -0.16 -13.01
C VAL A 155 -7.86 -0.71 -13.17
N GLY A 156 -8.29 -1.00 -14.40
CA GLY A 156 -9.60 -1.56 -14.69
C GLY A 156 -9.81 -2.92 -14.01
N ARG A 157 -8.84 -3.83 -14.14
CA ARG A 157 -8.85 -5.13 -13.44
C ARG A 157 -8.90 -4.98 -11.93
N MET A 158 -8.14 -4.01 -11.37
CA MET A 158 -8.18 -3.70 -9.94
C MET A 158 -9.58 -3.26 -9.49
N CYS A 159 -10.23 -2.37 -10.24
CA CYS A 159 -11.59 -1.89 -9.96
C CYS A 159 -12.66 -2.99 -10.10
N LEU A 160 -12.36 -4.06 -10.84
CA LEU A 160 -13.22 -5.22 -11.03
C LEU A 160 -12.85 -6.40 -10.10
N ASP A 161 -11.97 -6.17 -9.12
CA ASP A 161 -11.49 -7.20 -8.18
C ASP A 161 -10.85 -8.42 -8.84
N GLN A 162 -10.24 -8.22 -10.00
CA GLN A 162 -9.51 -9.24 -10.75
C GLN A 162 -8.01 -9.19 -10.43
N SER A 163 -7.30 -10.29 -10.70
CA SER A 163 -5.84 -10.31 -10.58
C SER A 163 -5.21 -9.31 -11.55
N THR A 164 -4.30 -8.50 -11.03
CA THR A 164 -3.67 -7.36 -11.71
C THR A 164 -2.34 -6.97 -11.06
N MET A 165 -1.55 -6.11 -11.69
CA MET A 165 -0.46 -5.40 -11.01
C MET A 165 -1.05 -4.28 -10.16
N LEU A 166 -0.98 -4.41 -8.85
CA LEU A 166 -1.47 -3.39 -7.94
C LEU A 166 -0.47 -2.23 -7.86
N PRO A 167 -0.93 -0.97 -7.81
CA PRO A 167 0.00 0.12 -7.61
C PRO A 167 0.74 0.00 -6.28
N ALA A 168 2.06 0.22 -6.32
CA ALA A 168 2.97 -0.18 -5.25
C ALA A 168 2.67 0.50 -3.90
N THR A 169 2.35 1.79 -3.90
CA THR A 169 1.99 2.53 -2.68
C THR A 169 0.67 2.04 -2.07
N PRO A 170 -0.45 1.97 -2.83
CA PRO A 170 -1.69 1.36 -2.36
C PRO A 170 -1.53 -0.06 -1.81
N TRP A 171 -0.77 -0.91 -2.50
CA TRP A 171 -0.50 -2.25 -2.02
C TRP A 171 0.34 -2.25 -0.73
N GLY A 172 1.31 -1.34 -0.63
CA GLY A 172 2.11 -1.14 0.58
C GLY A 172 1.28 -0.71 1.79
N VAL A 173 0.31 0.19 1.60
CA VAL A 173 -0.67 0.57 2.64
C VAL A 173 -1.47 -0.64 3.09
N TRP A 174 -1.93 -1.45 2.14
CA TRP A 174 -2.67 -2.66 2.48
C TRP A 174 -1.83 -3.69 3.23
N GLU A 175 -0.59 -3.93 2.80
CA GLU A 175 0.33 -4.83 3.51
C GLU A 175 0.64 -4.35 4.93
N ILE A 176 0.75 -3.03 5.16
CA ILE A 176 0.85 -2.46 6.51
C ILE A 176 -0.35 -2.89 7.35
N ILE A 177 -1.58 -2.66 6.86
CA ILE A 177 -2.81 -2.96 7.59
C ILE A 177 -2.89 -4.46 7.91
N LYS A 178 -2.68 -5.32 6.91
CA LYS A 178 -2.75 -6.79 7.07
C LYS A 178 -1.70 -7.32 8.03
N ARG A 179 -0.43 -6.97 7.85
CA ARG A 179 0.68 -7.49 8.66
C ARG A 179 0.66 -6.97 10.09
N THR A 180 -0.01 -5.84 10.33
CA THR A 180 -0.23 -5.30 11.67
C THR A 180 -1.46 -5.92 12.36
N GLY A 181 -2.29 -6.67 11.63
CA GLY A 181 -3.50 -7.30 12.17
C GLY A 181 -4.65 -6.30 12.41
N ILE A 182 -4.66 -5.18 11.69
CA ILE A 182 -5.73 -4.18 11.79
C ILE A 182 -6.94 -4.70 10.99
N PRO A 183 -8.11 -4.92 11.62
CA PRO A 183 -9.28 -5.42 10.90
C PRO A 183 -9.85 -4.35 9.96
N THR A 184 -10.27 -4.76 8.76
CA THR A 184 -10.93 -3.89 7.78
C THR A 184 -12.41 -4.22 7.57
N PHE A 185 -12.80 -5.48 7.75
CA PHE A 185 -14.17 -5.95 7.54
C PHE A 185 -15.17 -5.18 8.42
N GLY A 186 -16.13 -4.52 7.78
CA GLY A 186 -17.17 -3.73 8.43
C GLY A 186 -16.67 -2.47 9.13
N LYS A 187 -15.43 -2.03 8.88
CA LYS A 187 -14.84 -0.84 9.51
C LYS A 187 -15.05 0.41 8.67
N ASN A 188 -15.11 1.55 9.34
CA ASN A 188 -15.17 2.85 8.69
C ASN A 188 -13.76 3.31 8.31
N VAL A 189 -13.55 3.61 7.03
CA VAL A 189 -12.27 4.08 6.51
C VAL A 189 -12.45 5.44 5.87
N VAL A 190 -11.55 6.38 6.15
CA VAL A 190 -11.44 7.64 5.41
C VAL A 190 -10.14 7.67 4.63
N VAL A 191 -10.23 7.92 3.33
CA VAL A 191 -9.06 8.19 2.47
C VAL A 191 -9.05 9.66 2.11
N ALA A 192 -8.11 10.41 2.69
CA ALA A 192 -7.90 11.83 2.41
C ALA A 192 -6.95 12.00 1.23
N GLY A 193 -7.53 12.05 0.03
CA GLY A 193 -6.78 12.08 -1.23
C GLY A 193 -7.47 11.20 -2.27
N ARG A 194 -7.54 11.68 -3.53
CA ARG A 194 -8.20 10.99 -4.65
C ARG A 194 -7.34 10.85 -5.89
N SER A 195 -6.02 10.95 -5.75
CA SER A 195 -5.10 10.79 -6.87
C SER A 195 -5.27 9.40 -7.49
N LYS A 196 -5.03 9.30 -8.79
CA LYS A 196 -5.25 8.05 -9.53
C LYS A 196 -4.21 6.96 -9.21
N ASN A 197 -3.03 7.36 -8.74
CA ASN A 197 -1.93 6.49 -8.38
C ASN A 197 -1.92 6.06 -6.89
N VAL A 198 -2.61 6.78 -6.01
CA VAL A 198 -2.57 6.52 -4.55
C VAL A 198 -3.97 6.45 -3.96
N GLY A 199 -4.68 7.59 -3.88
CA GLY A 199 -5.93 7.69 -3.12
C GLY A 199 -7.06 6.80 -3.66
N MET A 200 -7.32 6.85 -4.97
CA MET A 200 -8.38 6.03 -5.59
C MET A 200 -8.09 4.52 -5.45
N PRO A 201 -6.90 4.01 -5.78
CA PRO A 201 -6.59 2.60 -5.57
C PRO A 201 -6.70 2.16 -4.11
N ILE A 202 -6.24 2.96 -3.14
CA ILE A 202 -6.37 2.62 -1.71
C ILE A 202 -7.84 2.43 -1.34
N ALA A 203 -8.70 3.35 -1.77
CA ALA A 203 -10.13 3.24 -1.52
C ALA A 203 -10.70 1.94 -2.11
N MET A 204 -10.34 1.63 -3.36
CA MET A 204 -10.79 0.43 -4.08
C MET A 204 -10.37 -0.86 -3.37
N LEU A 205 -9.11 -0.95 -2.94
CA LEU A 205 -8.60 -2.13 -2.24
C LEU A 205 -9.28 -2.36 -0.89
N LEU A 206 -9.62 -1.28 -0.18
CA LEU A 206 -10.20 -1.37 1.16
C LEU A 206 -11.71 -1.62 1.15
N HIS A 207 -12.47 -1.14 0.17
CA HIS A 207 -13.94 -1.26 0.19
C HIS A 207 -14.50 -2.55 -0.43
N THR A 208 -13.72 -3.20 -1.29
CA THR A 208 -14.17 -4.30 -2.16
C THR A 208 -14.37 -5.61 -1.38
N ASP A 209 -15.06 -6.58 -2.00
CA ASP A 209 -15.45 -7.84 -1.37
C ASP A 209 -14.24 -8.75 -1.13
N GLY A 210 -14.06 -9.23 0.11
CA GLY A 210 -13.02 -10.18 0.51
C GLY A 210 -13.09 -11.56 -0.16
N ARG A 211 -14.17 -11.86 -0.88
CA ARG A 211 -14.41 -13.16 -1.55
C ARG A 211 -14.10 -13.16 -3.04
N HIS A 212 -13.80 -12.01 -3.64
CA HIS A 212 -13.47 -11.93 -5.06
C HIS A 212 -12.09 -12.50 -5.40
N GLU A 213 -11.81 -12.67 -6.70
CA GLU A 213 -10.56 -13.25 -7.22
C GLU A 213 -9.32 -12.59 -6.60
N ARG A 214 -9.37 -11.26 -6.52
CA ARG A 214 -8.48 -10.45 -5.69
C ARG A 214 -9.29 -10.04 -4.44
N PRO A 215 -9.04 -10.64 -3.26
CA PRO A 215 -9.79 -10.36 -2.02
C PRO A 215 -9.69 -8.91 -1.59
N GLY A 216 -10.80 -8.20 -1.43
CA GLY A 216 -10.91 -6.83 -0.88
C GLY A 216 -10.79 -6.74 0.64
N GLY A 217 -11.08 -5.54 1.17
CA GLY A 217 -11.03 -5.25 2.62
C GLY A 217 -12.40 -5.21 3.32
N ASP A 218 -13.51 -5.25 2.58
CA ASP A 218 -14.89 -5.18 3.10
C ASP A 218 -15.15 -3.97 4.03
N ALA A 219 -14.48 -2.85 3.81
CA ALA A 219 -14.64 -1.64 4.61
C ALA A 219 -15.68 -0.67 4.02
N THR A 220 -16.33 0.11 4.87
CA THR A 220 -17.11 1.29 4.45
C THR A 220 -16.16 2.46 4.23
N VAL A 221 -15.86 2.79 2.97
CA VAL A 221 -14.85 3.79 2.62
C VAL A 221 -15.47 5.14 2.23
N THR A 222 -15.02 6.22 2.87
CA THR A 222 -15.28 7.61 2.47
C THR A 222 -14.03 8.21 1.82
N ILE A 223 -14.20 8.80 0.63
CA ILE A 223 -13.11 9.49 -0.08
C ILE A 223 -13.28 10.99 0.08
N SER A 224 -12.24 11.68 0.55
CA SER A 224 -12.19 13.14 0.62
C SER A 224 -11.07 13.71 -0.24
N HIS A 225 -11.12 15.03 -0.51
CA HIS A 225 -10.18 15.70 -1.40
C HIS A 225 -10.10 17.20 -1.13
N ARG A 226 -9.31 17.93 -1.94
CA ARG A 226 -9.07 19.38 -1.82
C ARG A 226 -10.30 20.30 -1.74
N TYR A 227 -11.50 19.79 -2.04
CA TYR A 227 -12.75 20.56 -1.99
C TYR A 227 -13.70 20.08 -0.88
N THR A 228 -13.30 19.07 -0.12
CA THR A 228 -14.03 18.66 1.08
C THR A 228 -13.79 19.73 2.14
N PRO A 229 -14.84 20.43 2.63
CA PRO A 229 -14.67 21.41 3.71
C PRO A 229 -14.06 20.74 4.95
N LYS A 230 -13.22 21.47 5.69
CA LYS A 230 -12.49 20.92 6.84
C LYS A 230 -13.42 20.34 7.91
N ASP A 231 -14.57 20.96 8.13
CA ASP A 231 -15.58 20.46 9.07
C ASP A 231 -16.19 19.12 8.63
N GLN A 232 -16.43 18.95 7.33
CA GLN A 232 -16.91 17.68 6.76
C GLN A 232 -15.83 16.60 6.86
N LEU A 233 -14.57 16.94 6.55
CA LEU A 233 -13.45 16.03 6.74
C LEU A 233 -13.34 15.57 8.20
N ARG A 234 -13.47 16.50 9.15
CA ARG A 234 -13.47 16.21 10.59
C ARG A 234 -14.63 15.30 11.01
N GLN A 235 -15.84 15.52 10.49
CA GLN A 235 -17.00 14.68 10.79
C GLN A 235 -16.76 13.21 10.41
N HIS A 236 -16.24 12.97 9.20
CA HIS A 236 -15.97 11.61 8.74
C HIS A 236 -14.76 10.97 9.45
N THR A 237 -13.69 11.72 9.67
CA THR A 237 -12.49 11.19 10.37
C THR A 237 -12.75 10.86 11.83
N LYS A 238 -13.64 11.60 12.52
CA LYS A 238 -14.04 11.32 13.91
C LYS A 238 -14.74 9.98 14.12
N ILE A 239 -15.33 9.40 13.10
CA ILE A 239 -16.01 8.10 13.17
C ILE A 239 -15.21 6.98 12.48
N ALA A 240 -14.07 7.31 11.88
CA ALA A 240 -13.23 6.37 11.14
C ALA A 240 -12.44 5.48 12.11
N ASP A 241 -12.43 4.18 11.81
CA ASP A 241 -11.55 3.21 12.45
C ASP A 241 -10.15 3.24 11.82
N ILE A 242 -10.07 3.57 10.52
CA ILE A 242 -8.82 3.72 9.78
C ILE A 242 -8.85 5.03 9.00
N ILE A 243 -7.78 5.80 9.08
CA ILE A 243 -7.59 7.03 8.30
C ILE A 243 -6.33 6.86 7.46
N VAL A 244 -6.45 7.05 6.15
CA VAL A 244 -5.31 7.06 5.22
C VAL A 244 -5.15 8.47 4.66
N ALA A 245 -4.06 9.14 5.02
CA ALA A 245 -3.77 10.51 4.58
C ALA A 245 -2.82 10.49 3.38
N ALA A 246 -3.28 10.96 2.23
CA ALA A 246 -2.58 10.92 0.94
C ALA A 246 -2.87 12.19 0.11
N ALA A 247 -2.88 13.35 0.76
CA ALA A 247 -3.25 14.64 0.20
C ALA A 247 -2.03 15.51 -0.15
N GLY A 248 -0.89 15.31 0.51
CA GLY A 248 0.30 16.16 0.34
C GLY A 248 0.12 17.53 1.01
N ILE A 249 -0.45 17.54 2.21
CA ILE A 249 -0.70 18.76 2.99
C ILE A 249 -0.22 18.51 4.43
N PRO A 250 0.90 19.11 4.88
CA PRO A 250 1.37 19.00 6.26
C PRO A 250 0.29 19.36 7.28
N ASN A 251 0.19 18.57 8.37
CA ASN A 251 -0.74 18.78 9.48
C ASN A 251 -2.23 18.90 9.06
N LEU A 252 -2.62 18.25 7.96
CA LEU A 252 -4.01 18.16 7.52
C LEU A 252 -4.87 17.38 8.54
N ILE A 253 -4.33 16.28 9.06
CA ILE A 253 -4.99 15.42 10.04
C ILE A 253 -4.42 15.70 11.43
N THR A 254 -5.26 16.18 12.34
CA THR A 254 -4.90 16.58 13.70
C THR A 254 -5.60 15.73 14.77
N ALA A 255 -5.08 15.74 16.01
CA ALA A 255 -5.56 14.89 17.10
C ALA A 255 -7.08 15.01 17.39
N ASP A 256 -7.66 16.19 17.21
CA ASP A 256 -9.09 16.43 17.46
C ASP A 256 -10.01 15.80 16.39
N MET A 257 -9.45 15.37 15.26
CA MET A 257 -10.13 14.67 14.17
C MET A 257 -10.11 13.14 14.36
N ILE A 258 -9.31 12.64 15.30
CA ILE A 258 -9.05 11.20 15.47
C ILE A 258 -10.02 10.60 16.50
N LYS A 259 -10.66 9.50 16.11
CA LYS A 259 -11.33 8.55 17.00
C LYS A 259 -10.28 7.84 17.86
N GLU A 260 -10.52 7.73 19.16
CA GLU A 260 -9.64 7.00 20.06
C GLU A 260 -9.45 5.54 19.61
N GLY A 261 -8.20 5.08 19.54
CA GLY A 261 -7.86 3.74 19.08
C GLY A 261 -7.82 3.54 17.57
N ALA A 262 -8.12 4.57 16.75
CA ALA A 262 -8.07 4.45 15.28
C ALA A 262 -6.65 4.16 14.75
N ALA A 263 -6.56 3.54 13.58
CA ALA A 263 -5.31 3.38 12.85
C ALA A 263 -5.11 4.55 11.87
N VAL A 264 -3.95 5.20 11.91
CA VAL A 264 -3.62 6.33 11.05
C VAL A 264 -2.42 5.99 10.16
N ILE A 265 -2.67 5.91 8.85
CA ILE A 265 -1.66 5.61 7.84
C ILE A 265 -1.35 6.88 7.06
N ASP A 266 -0.17 7.43 7.29
CA ASP A 266 0.33 8.64 6.65
C ASP A 266 1.16 8.29 5.40
N VAL A 267 0.58 8.55 4.24
CA VAL A 267 1.18 8.37 2.91
C VAL A 267 1.82 9.66 2.41
N GLY A 268 1.48 10.81 3.01
CA GLY A 268 1.96 12.12 2.63
C GLY A 268 3.48 12.23 2.71
N ILE A 269 4.08 12.94 1.75
CA ILE A 269 5.51 13.25 1.77
C ILE A 269 5.66 14.71 1.35
N ASN A 270 5.94 15.55 2.33
CA ASN A 270 6.06 17.00 2.19
C ASN A 270 7.47 17.41 2.56
N ARG A 271 8.14 18.19 1.72
CA ARG A 271 9.41 18.85 2.06
C ARG A 271 9.09 20.17 2.76
N VAL A 272 9.51 20.28 4.01
CA VAL A 272 9.43 21.54 4.78
C VAL A 272 10.85 21.96 5.19
N GLN A 273 11.09 23.26 5.28
CA GLN A 273 12.31 23.76 5.89
C GLN A 273 12.14 23.77 7.40
N ASP A 274 13.16 23.29 8.10
CA ASP A 274 13.29 23.48 9.54
C ASP A 274 13.56 24.98 9.80
N PRO A 275 12.68 25.69 10.54
CA PRO A 275 12.84 27.12 10.79
C PRO A 275 14.04 27.44 11.70
N VAL A 276 14.55 26.46 12.45
CA VAL A 276 15.71 26.62 13.35
C VAL A 276 17.00 26.29 12.62
N THR A 277 17.05 25.17 11.90
CA THR A 277 18.31 24.70 11.28
C THR A 277 18.46 25.06 9.80
N GLY A 278 17.39 25.54 9.15
CA GLY A 278 17.34 25.80 7.71
C GLY A 278 17.37 24.54 6.84
N LYS A 279 17.53 23.35 7.44
CA LYS A 279 17.63 22.08 6.70
C LYS A 279 16.25 21.63 6.22
N SER A 280 16.20 21.07 5.02
CA SER A 280 14.97 20.43 4.53
C SER A 280 14.73 19.12 5.28
N ARG A 281 13.51 18.93 5.77
CA ARG A 281 13.03 17.68 6.37
C ARG A 281 11.78 17.20 5.65
N LEU A 282 11.58 15.88 5.68
CA LEU A 282 10.36 15.25 5.18
C LEU A 282 9.36 15.10 6.33
N VAL A 283 8.14 15.57 6.12
CA VAL A 283 7.01 15.39 7.04
C VAL A 283 5.82 14.83 6.28
N GLY A 284 4.92 14.16 6.99
CA GLY A 284 3.71 13.61 6.39
C GLY A 284 2.56 14.60 6.38
N ASP A 285 1.35 14.09 6.17
CA ASP A 285 0.11 14.86 6.21
C ASP A 285 -0.51 14.93 7.61
N VAL A 286 0.00 14.15 8.55
CA VAL A 286 -0.53 13.99 9.90
C VAL A 286 0.33 14.76 10.91
N ASP A 287 -0.32 15.46 11.85
CA ASP A 287 0.32 15.95 13.08
C ASP A 287 0.68 14.74 13.96
N PHE A 288 1.87 14.18 13.72
CA PHE A 288 2.30 12.91 14.31
C PHE A 288 2.31 12.94 15.85
N GLU A 289 2.83 14.00 16.46
CA GLU A 289 2.98 14.09 17.92
C GLU A 289 1.64 14.27 18.64
N GLY A 290 0.69 15.00 18.04
CA GLY A 290 -0.66 15.09 18.57
C GLY A 290 -1.45 13.79 18.36
N VAL A 291 -1.39 13.21 17.17
CA VAL A 291 -2.21 12.05 16.79
C VAL A 291 -1.75 10.77 17.48
N ARG A 292 -0.44 10.58 17.73
CA ARG A 292 0.07 9.40 18.45
C ARG A 292 -0.48 9.27 19.87
N GLN A 293 -0.98 10.35 20.48
CA GLN A 293 -1.55 10.31 21.84
C GLN A 293 -3.00 9.77 21.86
N LYS A 294 -3.60 9.55 20.69
CA LYS A 294 -5.02 9.18 20.54
C LYS A 294 -5.24 7.96 19.67
N ALA A 295 -4.45 7.82 18.61
CA ALA A 295 -4.53 6.69 17.70
C ALA A 295 -4.11 5.39 18.42
N GLY A 296 -4.65 4.26 17.99
CA GLY A 296 -4.15 2.94 18.38
C GLY A 296 -2.89 2.55 17.61
N PHE A 297 -2.80 3.00 16.35
CA PHE A 297 -1.68 2.77 15.45
C PHE A 297 -1.38 4.01 14.62
N ILE A 298 -0.10 4.26 14.34
CA ILE A 298 0.32 5.37 13.48
C ILE A 298 1.56 4.99 12.66
N THR A 299 1.62 5.35 11.38
CA THR A 299 2.86 5.24 10.60
C THR A 299 3.67 6.53 10.64
N PRO A 300 4.99 6.49 10.85
CA PRO A 300 5.83 7.68 10.82
C PRO A 300 6.17 8.11 9.39
N VAL A 301 6.44 9.39 9.21
CA VAL A 301 7.06 9.93 7.99
C VAL A 301 8.34 10.67 8.37
N PRO A 302 9.53 10.26 7.88
CA PRO A 302 9.79 9.11 7.01
C PRO A 302 9.79 7.75 7.77
N GLY A 303 9.72 6.65 7.02
CA GLY A 303 9.92 5.29 7.55
C GLY A 303 8.66 4.43 7.69
N GLY A 304 7.49 4.99 7.38
CA GLY A 304 6.21 4.30 7.23
C GLY A 304 5.99 3.78 5.81
N VAL A 305 5.12 4.44 5.05
CA VAL A 305 4.64 3.93 3.75
C VAL A 305 5.73 3.91 2.66
N GLY A 306 6.64 4.88 2.63
CA GLY A 306 7.69 4.98 1.58
C GLY A 306 8.53 3.71 1.36
N PRO A 307 9.14 3.11 2.42
CA PRO A 307 9.84 1.83 2.31
C PRO A 307 8.96 0.67 1.79
N MET A 308 7.66 0.67 2.11
CA MET A 308 6.72 -0.36 1.65
C MET A 308 6.45 -0.22 0.15
N THR A 309 6.34 1.01 -0.37
CA THR A 309 6.21 1.27 -1.81
C THR A 309 7.35 0.60 -2.59
N VAL A 310 8.59 0.75 -2.14
CA VAL A 310 9.75 0.13 -2.82
C VAL A 310 9.70 -1.39 -2.71
N ALA A 311 9.35 -1.95 -1.55
CA ALA A 311 9.23 -3.40 -1.38
C ALA A 311 8.13 -4.01 -2.26
N MET A 312 7.00 -3.30 -2.42
CA MET A 312 5.90 -3.77 -3.27
C MET A 312 6.22 -3.70 -4.75
N LEU A 313 7.00 -2.71 -5.19
CA LEU A 313 7.53 -2.68 -6.55
C LEU A 313 8.35 -3.93 -6.85
N MET A 314 9.25 -4.34 -5.93
CA MET A 314 10.04 -5.56 -6.11
C MET A 314 9.14 -6.79 -6.27
N LYS A 315 8.09 -6.89 -5.45
CA LYS A 315 7.13 -7.99 -5.51
C LYS A 315 6.35 -8.00 -6.83
N ASN A 316 5.97 -6.84 -7.37
CA ASN A 316 5.38 -6.75 -8.71
C ASN A 316 6.35 -7.18 -9.81
N THR A 317 7.63 -6.81 -9.72
CA THR A 317 8.64 -7.25 -10.71
C THR A 317 8.80 -8.77 -10.72
N VAL A 318 8.80 -9.42 -9.56
CA VAL A 318 8.81 -10.89 -9.49
C VAL A 318 7.52 -11.48 -10.06
N LYS A 319 6.37 -10.89 -9.74
CA LYS A 319 5.07 -11.29 -10.29
C LYS A 319 5.05 -11.20 -11.82
N ALA A 320 5.66 -10.16 -12.39
CA ALA A 320 5.77 -9.96 -13.83
C ALA A 320 6.65 -11.04 -14.46
N ALA A 321 7.86 -11.27 -13.92
CA ALA A 321 8.80 -12.26 -14.43
C ALA A 321 8.25 -13.70 -14.39
N LYS A 322 7.46 -14.03 -13.36
CA LYS A 322 6.81 -15.34 -13.22
C LYS A 322 5.52 -15.48 -14.05
N ASN A 323 5.13 -14.46 -14.82
CA ASN A 323 3.91 -14.45 -15.64
C ASN A 323 2.63 -14.83 -14.87
N VAL A 324 2.56 -14.49 -13.58
CA VAL A 324 1.47 -14.93 -12.69
C VAL A 324 0.10 -14.40 -13.12
N LEU A 325 0.07 -13.35 -13.96
CA LEU A 325 -1.17 -12.81 -14.53
C LEU A 325 -1.65 -13.54 -15.80
N LEU A 326 -0.75 -14.26 -16.49
CA LEU A 326 -1.05 -14.98 -17.73
C LEU A 326 -1.42 -16.44 -17.49
N CYS A 327 -1.02 -17.00 -16.34
CA CYS A 327 -1.43 -18.34 -15.91
C CYS A 327 -2.44 -18.23 -14.77
N PRO A 328 -3.74 -18.53 -14.98
CA PRO A 328 -4.66 -18.67 -13.85
C PRO A 328 -4.14 -19.80 -12.94
N PRO A 329 -4.25 -19.67 -11.61
CA PRO A 329 -3.87 -20.75 -10.71
C PRO A 329 -4.61 -22.02 -11.13
N GLN A 330 -3.86 -23.09 -11.39
CA GLN A 330 -4.44 -24.40 -11.68
C GLN A 330 -5.45 -24.68 -10.57
N ARG A 331 -6.74 -24.78 -10.91
CA ARG A 331 -7.77 -25.28 -10.00
C ARG A 331 -7.23 -26.57 -9.42
N ILE A 332 -6.95 -26.57 -8.12
CA ILE A 332 -6.57 -27.76 -7.36
C ILE A 332 -7.66 -28.78 -7.65
N ARG A 333 -7.36 -29.76 -8.51
CA ARG A 333 -8.17 -30.97 -8.66
C ARG A 333 -7.99 -31.73 -7.35
N MET A 334 -8.82 -31.42 -6.35
CA MET A 334 -9.14 -32.42 -5.35
C MET A 334 -9.94 -33.50 -6.06
N ALA A 335 -9.23 -34.44 -6.67
CA ALA A 335 -9.80 -35.74 -6.99
C ALA A 335 -10.17 -36.38 -5.65
N VAL A 336 -11.47 -36.39 -5.39
CA VAL A 336 -12.09 -37.16 -4.33
C VAL A 336 -11.68 -38.61 -4.56
N ALA A 337 -11.01 -39.18 -3.56
CA ALA A 337 -10.76 -40.61 -3.48
C ALA A 337 -12.10 -41.36 -3.62
N SER A 338 -12.16 -42.25 -4.61
CA SER A 338 -13.10 -43.37 -4.68
C SER A 338 -12.26 -44.64 -4.55
#